data_AF-A0A4V0X4V4-F1
#
_entry.id   AF-A0A4V0X4V4-F1
#
_cell.length_a   1.000
_cell.length_b   1.000
_cell.length_c   1.000
_cell.angle_alpha   90.00
_cell.angle_beta   90.00
_cell.angle_gamma   90.00
#
_symmetry.space_group_name_H-M   'P 1'
#
loop_
_entity.id
_entity.type
_entity.pdbx_description
1 polymer ?
#
loop_
_entity_poly.entity_id
_entity_poly.type
_entity_poly.pdbx_seq_one_letter_code
_entity_poly.pdbx_strand_id
1 'polypeptide(L)'
;MKIYYDGVCKLCTGFVSLTKRFSKKGTFVFIPLQEATIKIPENFSNTVIVETYEGKLFAYADAVSLVLKNMSFPFRIINMY
;
A
#
# COMPACT_ATOMS: atom_id res chain seq x y z
N MET A 1 -7.33 6.98 2.31
CA MET A 1 -6.97 5.75 1.57
C MET A 1 -6.62 4.69 2.58
N LYS A 2 -7.03 3.44 2.34
CA LYS A 2 -6.70 2.32 3.23
C LYS A 2 -5.62 1.48 2.58
N ILE A 3 -4.59 1.12 3.33
CA ILE A 3 -3.47 0.29 2.90
C ILE A 3 -3.59 -1.01 3.69
N TYR A 4 -3.99 -2.06 2.99
CA TYR A 4 -3.99 -3.41 3.48
C TYR A 4 -2.62 -4.03 3.25
N TYR A 5 -2.08 -4.71 4.27
CA TYR A 5 -0.75 -5.30 4.19
C TYR A 5 -0.71 -6.63 4.90
N ASP A 6 0.16 -7.53 4.45
CA ASP A 6 0.41 -8.78 5.13
C ASP A 6 1.53 -8.59 6.16
N GLY A 7 1.23 -8.89 7.43
CA GLY A 7 2.19 -8.84 8.52
C GLY A 7 3.32 -9.88 8.41
N VAL A 8 3.14 -10.93 7.59
CA VAL A 8 4.16 -11.98 7.38
C VAL A 8 5.21 -11.57 6.35
N CYS A 9 4.82 -10.77 5.35
CA CYS A 9 5.71 -10.33 4.29
C CYS A 9 6.59 -9.15 4.76
N LYS A 10 7.90 -9.41 4.99
CA LYS A 10 8.88 -8.39 5.43
C LYS A 10 8.95 -7.16 4.52
N LEU A 11 8.73 -7.34 3.22
CA LEU A 11 8.66 -6.25 2.24
C LEU A 11 7.42 -5.37 2.46
N CYS A 12 6.27 -5.99 2.76
CA CYS A 12 5.03 -5.27 3.06
C CYS A 12 5.19 -4.46 4.36
N THR A 13 5.77 -5.06 5.40
CA THR A 13 6.02 -4.35 6.67
C THR A 13 7.02 -3.21 6.51
N GLY A 14 8.06 -3.40 5.70
CA GLY A 14 9.04 -2.36 5.36
C GLY A 14 8.40 -1.20 4.60
N PHE A 15 7.55 -1.48 3.61
CA PHE A 15 6.80 -0.48 2.86
C PHE A 15 5.84 0.31 3.76
N VAL A 16 5.09 -0.37 4.64
CA VAL A 16 4.21 0.29 5.63
C VAL A 16 5.01 1.20 6.57
N SER A 17 6.18 0.75 7.01
CA SER A 17 7.04 1.55 7.88
C SER A 17 7.60 2.78 7.15
N LEU A 18 8.01 2.63 5.89
CA LEU A 18 8.46 3.72 5.04
C LEU A 18 7.34 4.75 4.82
N THR A 19 6.17 4.27 4.41
CA THR A 19 5.01 5.13 4.17
C THR A 19 4.54 5.83 5.44
N LYS A 20 4.55 5.17 6.61
CA LYS A 20 4.29 5.83 7.90
C LYS A 20 5.33 6.90 8.25
N ARG A 21 6.60 6.66 7.94
CA ARG A 21 7.71 7.57 8.30
C ARG A 21 7.66 8.88 7.53
N PHE A 22 7.21 8.84 6.29
CA PHE A 22 7.31 9.99 5.39
C PHE A 22 5.95 10.55 4.93
N SER A 23 4.86 9.79 5.07
CA SER A 23 3.52 10.33 4.85
C SER A 23 3.11 11.22 6.02
N LYS A 24 2.29 12.23 5.73
CA LYS A 24 1.69 13.07 6.77
C LYS A 24 0.76 12.22 7.63
N LYS A 25 0.80 12.42 8.95
CA LYS A 25 -0.06 11.75 9.92
C LYS A 25 -1.53 11.96 9.50
N GLY A 26 -2.24 10.87 9.19
CA GLY A 26 -3.66 10.89 8.78
C GLY A 26 -3.94 10.71 7.28
N THR A 27 -2.94 10.65 6.40
CA THR A 27 -3.18 10.46 4.95
C THR A 27 -3.57 9.01 4.58
N PHE A 28 -2.99 8.02 5.27
CA PHE A 28 -3.23 6.60 5.04
C PHE A 28 -3.65 5.89 6.32
N VAL A 29 -4.64 5.01 6.20
CA VAL A 29 -5.05 4.09 7.26
C VAL A 29 -4.46 2.72 6.94
N PHE A 30 -3.72 2.13 7.87
CA PHE A 30 -3.07 0.84 7.66
C PHE A 30 -3.87 -0.26 8.37
N ILE A 31 -4.26 -1.29 7.63
CA ILE A 31 -5.09 -2.39 8.14
C ILE A 31 -4.39 -3.71 7.79
N PRO A 32 -4.17 -4.63 8.73
CA PRO A 32 -3.61 -5.94 8.39
C PRO A 32 -4.61 -6.75 7.55
N LEU A 33 -4.12 -7.50 6.55
CA LEU A 33 -4.95 -8.35 5.68
C LEU A 33 -5.79 -9.36 6.47
N GLN A 34 -5.29 -9.80 7.63
CA GLN A 34 -6.01 -10.71 8.54
C GLN A 34 -7.29 -10.10 9.13
N GLU A 35 -7.35 -8.77 9.29
CA GLU A 35 -8.53 -8.05 9.79
C GLU A 35 -9.40 -7.50 8.64
N ALA A 36 -8.95 -7.65 7.40
CA ALA A 36 -9.61 -7.08 6.25
C ALA A 36 -10.83 -7.93 5.86
N THR A 37 -12.05 -7.37 5.98
CA THR A 37 -13.30 -8.04 5.56
C THR A 37 -13.54 -7.98 4.05
N ILE A 38 -12.58 -7.45 3.29
CA ILE A 38 -12.65 -7.34 1.83
C ILE A 38 -12.34 -8.69 1.17
N LYS A 39 -13.12 -9.06 0.15
CA LYS A 39 -12.80 -10.18 -0.73
C LYS A 39 -11.57 -9.84 -1.56
N ILE A 40 -10.41 -10.14 -1.01
CA ILE A 40 -9.15 -10.06 -1.75
C ILE A 40 -9.11 -11.27 -2.70
N PRO A 41 -8.93 -11.07 -4.01
CA PRO A 41 -8.77 -12.19 -4.92
C PRO A 41 -7.54 -13.02 -4.51
N GLU A 42 -7.63 -14.35 -4.52
CA GLU A 42 -6.60 -15.26 -3.97
C GLU A 42 -5.19 -15.03 -4.56
N ASN A 43 -5.11 -14.46 -5.76
CA ASN A 43 -3.86 -14.02 -6.41
C ASN A 43 -3.13 -12.88 -5.69
N PHE A 44 -3.68 -12.29 -4.62
CA PHE A 44 -3.09 -11.17 -3.89
C PHE A 44 -2.73 -11.51 -2.43
N SER A 45 -2.56 -12.78 -2.11
CA SER A 45 -2.39 -13.26 -0.72
C SER A 45 -1.08 -12.83 -0.04
N ASN A 46 -0.07 -12.32 -0.77
CA ASN A 46 1.25 -11.95 -0.24
C ASN A 46 1.70 -10.52 -0.59
N THR A 47 0.77 -9.57 -0.68
CA THR A 47 1.03 -8.25 -1.29
C THR A 47 0.33 -7.12 -0.56
N VAL A 48 0.82 -5.89 -0.80
CA VAL A 48 0.19 -4.67 -0.30
C VAL A 48 -0.96 -4.32 -1.24
N ILE A 49 -2.13 -4.05 -0.65
CA ILE A 49 -3.33 -3.64 -1.37
C ILE A 49 -3.73 -2.25 -0.90
N VAL A 50 -4.08 -1.37 -1.81
CA VAL A 50 -4.48 0.00 -1.52
C VAL A 50 -5.90 0.20 -2.02
N GLU A 51 -6.78 0.61 -1.11
CA GLU A 51 -8.14 1.01 -1.41
C GLU A 51 -8.23 2.54 -1.43
N THR A 52 -8.69 3.06 -2.57
CA THR A 52 -8.97 4.49 -2.73
C THR A 52 -10.29 4.88 -2.08
N TYR A 53 -10.52 6.17 -1.86
CA TYR A 53 -11.81 6.65 -1.38
C TYR A 53 -12.98 6.35 -2.33
N GLU A 54 -12.67 6.05 -3.61
CA GLU A 54 -13.65 5.63 -4.62
C GLU A 54 -13.93 4.12 -4.60
N GLY A 55 -13.33 3.36 -3.66
CA GLY A 55 -13.48 1.91 -3.56
C GLY A 55 -12.67 1.11 -4.60
N LYS A 56 -11.74 1.75 -5.31
CA LYS A 56 -10.83 1.04 -6.23
C LYS A 56 -9.73 0.35 -5.45
N LEU A 57 -9.48 -0.91 -5.77
CA LEU A 57 -8.41 -1.71 -5.20
C LEU A 57 -7.22 -1.75 -6.16
N PHE A 58 -6.05 -1.40 -5.65
CA PHE A 58 -4.78 -1.54 -6.34
C PHE A 58 -3.91 -2.51 -5.55
N ALA A 59 -3.08 -3.30 -6.22
CA ALA A 59 -2.20 -4.27 -5.57
C ALA A 59 -0.79 -4.21 -6.16
N TYR A 60 0.17 -4.87 -5.52
CA TYR A 60 1.55 -4.99 -6.01
C TYR A 60 2.18 -3.62 -6.35
N ALA A 61 2.79 -3.50 -7.53
CA ALA A 61 3.47 -2.28 -8.00
C ALA A 61 2.50 -1.10 -8.16
N ASP A 62 1.23 -1.35 -8.51
CA ASP A 62 0.24 -0.28 -8.67
C ASP A 62 -0.15 0.33 -7.33
N ALA A 63 -0.30 -0.50 -6.29
CA ALA A 63 -0.51 -0.04 -4.92
C ALA A 63 0.65 0.86 -4.45
N VAL A 64 1.89 0.39 -4.68
CA VAL A 64 3.11 1.13 -4.31
C VAL A 64 3.19 2.44 -5.09
N SER A 65 2.97 2.41 -6.41
CA SER A 65 3.02 3.59 -7.28
C SER A 65 1.95 4.62 -6.88
N LEU A 66 0.74 4.18 -6.57
CA LEU A 66 -0.34 5.06 -6.16
C LEU A 66 -0.05 5.73 -4.82
N VAL A 67 0.48 4.98 -3.86
CA VAL A 67 0.89 5.52 -2.56
C VAL A 67 2.02 6.50 -2.74
N LEU A 68 3.06 6.17 -3.53
CA LEU A 68 4.18 7.05 -3.84
C LEU A 68 3.78 8.31 -4.60
N LYS A 69 2.73 8.28 -5.42
CA LYS A 69 2.17 9.49 -6.08
C LYS A 69 1.42 10.39 -5.11
N ASN A 70 0.68 9.80 -4.16
CA ASN A 70 -0.10 10.55 -3.16
C ASN A 70 0.77 11.10 -2.03
N MET A 71 1.85 10.39 -1.73
CA MET A 71 2.98 10.93 -1.01
C MET A 71 3.62 11.97 -1.93
N SER A 72 3.68 13.25 -1.54
CA SER A 72 4.50 14.26 -2.24
C SER A 72 6.00 13.97 -2.07
N PHE A 73 6.42 12.75 -2.36
CA PHE A 73 7.78 12.28 -2.17
C PHE A 73 8.65 12.82 -3.29
N PRO A 74 9.83 13.38 -2.96
CA PRO A 74 10.77 13.89 -3.94
C PRO A 74 11.62 12.75 -4.54
N PHE A 75 11.04 11.59 -4.86
CA PHE A 75 11.76 10.54 -5.57
C PHE A 75 11.40 10.59 -7.05
N ARG A 76 12.41 10.92 -7.86
CA ARG A 76 12.43 10.66 -9.29
C ARG A 76 12.32 9.15 -9.47
N ILE A 77 11.16 8.64 -9.88
CA ILE A 77 11.02 7.22 -10.25
C ILE A 77 11.99 7.01 -11.41
N ILE A 78 13.12 6.36 -11.15
CA ILE A 78 14.04 5.94 -12.20
C ILE A 78 13.35 4.72 -12.81
N ASN A 79 12.65 4.96 -13.92
CA ASN A 79 12.03 3.94 -14.72
C ASN A 79 13.15 3.01 -15.21
N MET A 80 13.30 1.83 -14.60
CA MET A 80 14.20 0.81 -15.11
C MET A 80 13.33 -0.12 -15.96
N TYR A 81 13.45 0.10 -17.27
CA TYR A 81 12.83 -0.64 -18.37
C TYR A 81 13.08 -2.15 -18.26
#